data_AF-A0A0A3HV16-F1
#
_entry.id   AF-A0A0A3HV16-F1
#
_cell.length_a   1.000
_cell.length_b   1.000
_cell.length_c   1.000
_cell.angle_alpha   90.00
_cell.angle_beta   90.00
_cell.angle_gamma   90.00
#
_symmetry.space_group_name_H-M   'P 1'
#
loop_
_entity.id
_entity.type
_entity.pdbx_description
1 polymer ?
#
loop_
_entity_poly.entity_id
_entity_poly.type
_entity_poly.pdbx_seq_one_letter_code
_entity_poly.pdbx_strand_id
1 'polypeptide(L)'
;MFTQELESIYYKKPQLNEIIPFYELSPQIELFLNEEVRLGARNLNPYRFSLRFAHEPKDVINLFVAFSSENGPLMRLYRCECIDCEQMLILNDEELKEFKCYNCGSTGNLELKDFLDNVKVIFEIKEKYIKDVKARLKEQASSDASKKNTKSEEAIKGEVSLKDVFDLNAVGSDNELLEIEKSVMHKITFGLTSI
;
A
#
# COMPACT_ATOMS: atom_id res chain seq x y z
N MET A 1 4.92 -6.86 -15.63
CA MET A 1 4.30 -5.83 -16.50
C MET A 1 4.13 -4.49 -15.79
N PHE A 2 3.35 -4.38 -14.70
CA PHE A 2 3.18 -3.11 -13.97
C PHE A 2 4.53 -2.47 -13.56
N THR A 3 5.40 -3.23 -12.90
CA THR A 3 6.72 -2.77 -12.44
C THR A 3 7.65 -2.37 -13.58
N GLN A 4 7.62 -3.07 -14.71
CA GLN A 4 8.43 -2.74 -15.90
C GLN A 4 8.02 -1.40 -16.51
N GLU A 5 6.72 -1.11 -16.51
CA GLU A 5 6.24 0.18 -16.98
C GLU A 5 6.60 1.31 -16.00
N LEU A 6 6.53 1.06 -14.69
CA LEU A 6 7.06 2.00 -13.71
C LEU A 6 8.56 2.28 -13.91
N GLU A 7 9.36 1.24 -14.11
CA GLU A 7 10.79 1.36 -14.39
C GLU A 7 11.03 2.25 -15.62
N SER A 8 10.25 2.07 -16.68
CA SER A 8 10.32 2.90 -17.88
C SER A 8 9.99 4.38 -17.62
N ILE A 9 9.10 4.67 -16.67
CA ILE A 9 8.77 6.04 -16.25
C ILE A 9 9.94 6.64 -15.49
N TYR A 10 10.54 5.88 -14.57
CA TYR A 10 11.73 6.29 -13.82
C TYR A 10 12.92 6.58 -14.73
N TYR A 11 13.13 5.75 -15.77
CA TYR A 11 14.14 6.01 -16.79
C TYR A 11 13.91 7.34 -17.52
N LYS A 12 12.65 7.63 -17.88
CA LYS A 12 12.27 8.88 -18.57
C LYS A 12 12.27 10.11 -17.66
N LYS A 13 12.11 9.91 -16.35
CA LYS A 13 12.02 10.98 -15.34
C LYS A 13 12.97 10.67 -14.18
N PRO A 14 14.30 10.86 -14.36
CA PRO A 14 15.30 10.50 -13.35
C PRO A 14 15.10 11.19 -12.01
N GLN A 15 14.52 12.41 -12.02
CA GLN A 15 14.18 13.20 -10.83
C GLN A 15 13.28 12.43 -9.84
N LEU A 16 12.50 11.44 -10.29
CA LEU A 16 11.69 10.62 -9.39
C LEU A 16 12.57 9.79 -8.43
N ASN A 17 13.78 9.40 -8.83
CA ASN A 17 14.71 8.69 -7.95
C ASN A 17 15.27 9.56 -6.83
N GLU A 18 15.26 10.89 -7.00
CA GLU A 18 15.64 11.84 -5.95
C GLU A 18 14.55 11.95 -4.87
N ILE A 19 13.30 11.61 -5.24
CA ILE A 19 12.14 11.65 -4.36
C ILE A 19 11.97 10.32 -3.61
N ILE A 20 11.73 9.23 -4.35
CA ILE A 20 11.70 7.87 -3.81
C ILE A 20 12.45 6.98 -4.81
N PRO A 21 13.58 6.36 -4.41
CA PRO A 21 14.31 5.49 -5.31
C PRO A 21 13.46 4.31 -5.81
N PHE A 22 13.62 3.94 -7.09
CA PHE A 22 12.80 2.88 -7.68
C PHE A 22 12.91 1.53 -6.95
N TYR A 23 14.12 1.17 -6.49
CA TYR A 23 14.35 -0.09 -5.77
C TYR A 23 13.59 -0.17 -4.44
N GLU A 24 13.31 0.97 -3.83
CA GLU A 24 12.52 1.07 -2.61
C GLU A 24 11.02 1.08 -2.94
N LEU A 25 10.61 1.86 -3.94
CA LEU A 25 9.21 2.00 -4.32
C LEU A 25 8.62 0.69 -4.89
N SER A 26 9.37 0.00 -5.75
CA SER A 26 8.89 -1.17 -6.51
C SER A 26 8.22 -2.25 -5.63
N PRO A 27 8.85 -2.75 -4.54
CA PRO A 27 8.18 -3.72 -3.67
C PRO A 27 6.99 -3.12 -2.91
N GLN A 28 7.03 -1.84 -2.53
CA GLN A 28 5.96 -1.18 -1.79
C GLN A 28 4.70 -1.01 -2.63
N ILE A 29 4.84 -0.56 -3.89
CA ILE A 29 3.70 -0.38 -4.79
C ILE A 29 3.07 -1.71 -5.19
N GLU A 30 3.87 -2.77 -5.36
CA GLU A 30 3.33 -4.10 -5.62
C GLU A 30 2.51 -4.62 -4.43
N LEU A 31 3.05 -4.50 -3.21
CA LEU A 31 2.31 -4.87 -2.00
C LEU A 31 1.01 -4.09 -1.89
N PHE A 32 1.06 -2.77 -2.09
CA PHE A 32 -0.11 -1.91 -2.02
C PHE A 32 -1.19 -2.27 -3.04
N LEU A 33 -0.80 -2.52 -4.30
CA LEU A 33 -1.72 -2.93 -5.36
C LEU A 33 -2.41 -4.25 -5.03
N ASN A 34 -1.65 -5.23 -4.55
CA ASN A 34 -2.20 -6.53 -4.18
C ASN A 34 -3.27 -6.39 -3.10
N GLU A 35 -3.03 -5.56 -2.09
CA GLU A 35 -4.00 -5.31 -1.02
C GLU A 35 -5.23 -4.55 -1.49
N GLU A 36 -5.05 -3.46 -2.23
CA GLU A 36 -6.16 -2.66 -2.74
C GLU A 36 -7.05 -3.48 -3.69
N VAL A 37 -6.44 -4.23 -4.62
CA VAL A 37 -7.19 -5.09 -5.54
C VAL A 37 -7.88 -6.24 -4.80
N ARG A 38 -7.26 -6.79 -3.73
CA ARG A 38 -7.89 -7.79 -2.87
C ARG A 38 -9.12 -7.24 -2.14
N LEU A 39 -9.11 -5.96 -1.77
CA LEU A 39 -10.28 -5.25 -1.23
C LEU A 39 -11.32 -4.87 -2.29
N GLY A 40 -11.05 -5.16 -3.57
CA GLY A 40 -11.92 -4.82 -4.68
C GLY A 40 -11.80 -3.36 -5.14
N ALA A 41 -10.80 -2.62 -4.65
CA ALA A 41 -10.57 -1.26 -5.09
C ALA A 41 -10.07 -1.22 -6.54
N ARG A 42 -10.62 -0.28 -7.32
CA ARG A 42 -10.13 0.06 -8.67
C ARG A 42 -9.31 1.35 -8.68
N ASN A 43 -9.57 2.20 -7.70
CA ASN A 43 -8.93 3.49 -7.54
C ASN A 43 -7.90 3.41 -6.42
N LEU A 44 -6.73 3.96 -6.67
CA LEU A 44 -5.69 4.09 -5.67
C LEU A 44 -5.76 5.46 -5.00
N ASN A 45 -5.50 5.46 -3.69
CA ASN A 45 -5.42 6.67 -2.90
C ASN A 45 -3.94 6.94 -2.53
N PRO A 46 -3.30 7.99 -3.10
CA PRO A 46 -1.91 8.35 -2.79
C PRO A 46 -1.67 8.59 -1.29
N TYR A 47 -2.66 9.17 -0.59
CA TYR A 47 -2.54 9.43 0.84
C TYR A 47 -2.49 8.14 1.66
N ARG A 48 -3.28 7.12 1.28
CA ARG A 48 -3.21 5.79 1.93
C ARG A 48 -1.86 5.11 1.69
N PHE A 49 -1.28 5.28 0.51
CA PHE A 49 0.07 4.79 0.22
C PHE A 49 1.12 5.52 1.09
N SER A 50 1.08 6.85 1.10
CA SER A 50 1.95 7.71 1.91
C SER A 50 1.94 7.33 3.39
N LEU A 51 0.75 7.22 4.00
CA LEU A 51 0.62 6.83 5.40
C LEU A 51 1.17 5.43 5.68
N ARG A 52 0.97 4.49 4.75
CA ARG A 52 1.38 3.10 4.93
C ARG A 52 2.90 2.92 4.89
N PHE A 53 3.58 3.64 4.01
CA PHE A 53 5.02 3.48 3.77
C PHE A 53 5.85 4.65 4.31
N ALA A 54 5.24 5.54 5.10
CA ALA A 54 5.88 6.69 5.74
C ALA A 54 6.59 7.63 4.76
N HIS A 55 6.01 7.82 3.58
CA HIS A 55 6.48 8.78 2.58
C HIS A 55 5.73 10.09 2.69
N GLU A 56 6.39 11.20 2.38
CA GLU A 56 5.76 12.53 2.35
C GLU A 56 4.58 12.54 1.34
N PRO A 57 3.37 12.99 1.74
CA PRO A 57 2.20 12.95 0.87
C PRO A 57 2.41 13.68 -0.47
N LYS A 58 3.12 14.82 -0.43
CA LYS A 58 3.45 15.61 -1.62
C LYS A 58 4.22 14.79 -2.66
N ASP A 59 5.18 14.01 -2.20
CA ASP A 59 6.08 13.22 -3.04
C ASP A 59 5.35 12.03 -3.67
N VAL A 60 4.51 11.37 -2.88
CA VAL A 60 3.65 10.28 -3.36
C VAL A 60 2.63 10.78 -4.38
N ILE A 61 2.03 11.96 -4.17
CA ILE A 61 1.13 12.57 -5.15
C ILE A 61 1.87 12.80 -6.48
N ASN A 62 3.07 13.39 -6.44
CA ASN A 62 3.87 13.62 -7.64
C ASN A 62 4.19 12.32 -8.38
N LEU A 63 4.51 11.24 -7.64
CA LEU A 63 4.73 9.92 -8.22
C LEU A 63 3.48 9.37 -8.90
N PHE A 64 2.33 9.44 -8.24
CA PHE A 64 1.07 8.94 -8.82
C PHE A 64 0.66 9.73 -10.06
N VAL A 65 0.89 11.04 -10.07
CA VAL A 65 0.75 11.88 -11.27
C VAL A 65 1.71 11.45 -12.39
N ALA A 66 2.94 11.04 -12.05
CA ALA A 66 3.85 10.49 -13.06
C ALA A 66 3.37 9.13 -13.59
N PHE A 67 2.81 8.28 -12.74
CA PHE A 67 2.28 6.96 -13.09
C PHE A 67 0.98 7.03 -13.89
N SER A 68 0.29 8.16 -13.84
CA SER A 68 -0.89 8.44 -14.66
C SER A 68 -0.56 9.08 -16.02
N SER A 69 0.71 9.04 -16.45
CA SER A 69 1.06 9.42 -17.82
C SER A 69 0.35 8.52 -18.85
N GLU A 70 0.26 8.96 -20.11
CA GLU A 70 -0.45 8.26 -21.19
C GLU A 70 -0.10 6.76 -21.27
N ASN A 71 1.20 6.46 -21.17
CA ASN A 71 1.74 5.10 -21.20
C ASN A 71 1.96 4.49 -19.80
N GLY A 72 1.59 5.20 -18.74
CA GLY A 72 1.76 4.73 -17.37
C GLY A 72 0.67 3.75 -16.94
N PRO A 73 0.85 3.10 -15.79
CA PRO A 73 -0.07 2.05 -15.39
C PRO A 73 -1.37 2.54 -14.76
N LEU A 74 -1.45 3.83 -14.43
CA LEU A 74 -2.65 4.46 -13.89
C LEU A 74 -3.33 5.32 -14.95
N MET A 75 -4.63 5.54 -14.79
CA MET A 75 -5.40 6.57 -15.47
C MET A 75 -5.71 7.67 -14.49
N ARG A 76 -5.61 8.91 -14.95
CA ARG A 76 -6.04 10.08 -14.20
C ARG A 76 -7.49 10.38 -14.56
N LEU A 77 -8.34 10.40 -13.56
CA LEU A 77 -9.74 10.78 -13.69
C LEU A 77 -10.05 11.91 -12.72
N TYR A 78 -11.16 12.60 -12.95
CA TYR A 78 -11.60 13.71 -12.12
C TYR A 78 -13.01 13.46 -11.65
N ARG A 79 -13.19 13.49 -10.34
CA ARG A 79 -14.49 13.51 -9.72
C ARG A 79 -14.88 14.94 -9.44
N CYS A 80 -15.97 15.39 -10.04
CA CYS A 80 -16.54 16.71 -9.81
C CYS A 80 -18.02 16.59 -9.48
N GLU A 81 -18.53 17.59 -8.78
CA GLU A 81 -19.95 17.74 -8.47
C GLU A 81 -20.52 18.85 -9.35
N CYS A 82 -21.62 18.59 -10.05
CA CYS A 82 -22.28 19.61 -10.85
C CYS A 82 -22.94 20.66 -9.94
N ILE A 83 -22.59 21.93 -10.10
CA ILE A 83 -23.09 23.03 -9.26
C ILE A 83 -24.63 23.18 -9.36
N ASP A 84 -25.21 22.90 -10.54
CA ASP A 84 -26.63 23.15 -10.78
C ASP A 84 -27.56 22.02 -10.33
N CYS A 85 -27.06 20.78 -10.28
CA CYS A 85 -27.89 19.60 -9.98
C CYS A 85 -27.27 18.63 -8.99
N GLU A 86 -26.13 18.98 -8.39
CA GLU A 86 -25.41 18.23 -7.36
C GLU A 86 -25.01 16.80 -7.77
N GLN A 87 -25.09 16.51 -9.08
CA GLN A 87 -24.75 15.19 -9.60
C GLN A 87 -23.23 15.01 -9.59
N MET A 88 -22.78 13.90 -9.00
CA MET A 88 -21.38 13.47 -9.09
C MET A 88 -21.08 12.91 -10.49
N LEU A 89 -20.00 13.42 -11.08
CA LEU A 89 -19.49 13.02 -12.39
C LEU A 89 -18.05 12.51 -12.24
N ILE A 90 -17.68 11.54 -13.07
CA ILE A 90 -16.28 11.07 -13.22
C ILE A 90 -15.91 11.33 -14.67
N LEU A 91 -14.88 12.14 -14.88
CA LEU A 91 -14.48 12.67 -16.18
C LEU A 91 -13.01 12.35 -16.46
N ASN A 92 -12.66 12.16 -17.73
CA ASN A 92 -11.28 12.15 -18.19
C ASN A 92 -10.73 13.58 -18.45
N ASP A 93 -9.50 13.70 -18.94
CA ASP A 93 -8.85 14.99 -19.21
C ASP A 93 -9.61 15.80 -20.30
N GLU A 94 -10.15 15.14 -21.33
CA GLU A 94 -10.90 15.78 -22.42
C GLU A 94 -12.29 16.24 -21.97
N GLU A 95 -13.03 15.38 -21.28
CA GLU A 95 -14.35 15.65 -20.74
C GLU A 95 -14.32 16.76 -19.67
N LEU A 96 -13.24 16.84 -18.90
CA LEU A 96 -13.06 17.94 -17.95
C LEU A 96 -12.86 19.28 -18.68
N LYS A 97 -12.05 19.31 -19.76
CA LYS A 97 -11.79 20.54 -20.54
C LYS A 97 -13.05 21.09 -21.21
N GLU A 98 -13.92 20.20 -21.67
CA GLU A 98 -15.19 20.54 -22.30
C GLU A 98 -16.37 20.21 -21.38
N PHE A 99 -16.26 20.60 -20.10
CA PHE A 99 -17.21 20.19 -19.07
C PHE A 99 -18.66 20.46 -19.49
N LYS A 100 -19.42 19.37 -19.57
CA LYS A 100 -20.86 19.38 -19.77
C LYS A 100 -21.49 18.33 -18.87
N CYS A 101 -22.39 18.75 -17.99
CA CYS A 101 -23.13 17.83 -17.15
C CYS A 101 -24.08 16.99 -18.01
N TYR A 102 -23.90 15.66 -17.97
CA TYR A 102 -24.76 14.74 -18.73
C TYR A 102 -26.20 14.66 -18.20
N ASN A 103 -26.46 15.17 -16.99
CA ASN A 103 -27.78 15.14 -16.36
C ASN A 103 -28.62 16.39 -16.70
N CYS A 104 -28.12 17.59 -16.38
CA CYS A 104 -28.85 18.84 -16.59
C CYS A 104 -28.41 19.61 -17.86
N GLY A 105 -27.35 19.15 -18.54
CA GLY A 105 -26.82 19.80 -19.74
C GLY A 105 -26.03 21.08 -19.47
N SER A 106 -25.83 21.47 -18.21
CA SER A 106 -25.09 22.68 -17.88
C SER A 106 -23.62 22.58 -18.27
N THR A 107 -23.09 23.71 -18.69
CA THR A 107 -21.68 23.88 -19.05
C THR A 107 -21.00 24.69 -17.97
N GLY A 108 -19.84 24.23 -17.54
CA GLY A 108 -19.06 24.82 -16.46
C GLY A 108 -17.90 25.61 -17.05
N ASN A 109 -17.56 26.74 -16.43
CA ASN A 109 -16.34 27.45 -16.75
C ASN A 109 -15.22 26.99 -15.80
N LEU A 110 -14.20 26.32 -16.36
CA LEU A 110 -13.02 25.86 -15.63
C LEU A 110 -12.19 26.98 -15.00
N GLU A 111 -12.41 28.23 -15.41
CA GLU A 111 -11.72 29.40 -14.83
C GLU A 111 -12.37 29.86 -13.51
N LEU A 112 -13.58 29.37 -13.20
CA LEU A 112 -14.25 29.71 -11.94
C LEU A 112 -13.62 28.92 -10.79
N LYS A 113 -13.11 29.65 -9.81
CA LYS A 113 -12.53 29.09 -8.59
C LYS A 113 -13.47 28.08 -7.91
N ASP A 114 -14.75 28.44 -7.79
CA ASP A 114 -15.76 27.60 -7.15
C ASP A 114 -15.96 26.25 -7.87
N PHE A 115 -15.73 26.21 -9.19
CA PHE A 115 -15.72 24.95 -9.93
C PHE A 115 -14.48 24.13 -9.59
N LEU A 116 -13.30 24.74 -9.64
CA LEU A 116 -12.01 24.07 -9.38
C LEU A 116 -11.92 23.48 -7.97
N ASP A 117 -12.47 24.16 -6.96
CA ASP A 117 -12.50 23.68 -5.57
C ASP A 117 -13.31 22.37 -5.42
N ASN A 118 -14.22 22.09 -6.36
CA ASN A 118 -15.03 20.87 -6.39
C ASN A 118 -14.43 19.72 -7.23
N VAL A 119 -13.32 19.97 -7.95
CA VAL A 119 -12.67 18.96 -8.79
C VAL A 119 -11.63 18.18 -7.96
N LYS A 120 -11.84 16.86 -7.84
CA LYS A 120 -10.94 15.95 -7.12
C LYS A 120 -10.29 14.97 -8.10
N VAL A 121 -8.97 14.86 -8.05
CA VAL A 121 -8.22 13.89 -8.88
C VAL A 121 -8.33 12.49 -8.27
N ILE A 122 -8.55 11.50 -9.14
CA ILE A 122 -8.59 10.08 -8.80
C ILE A 122 -7.60 9.34 -9.72
N PHE A 123 -6.92 8.34 -9.16
CA PHE A 123 -6.00 7.48 -9.91
C PHE A 123 -6.60 6.09 -10.05
N GLU A 124 -7.09 5.73 -11.24
CA GLU A 124 -7.65 4.41 -11.52
C GLU A 124 -6.57 3.46 -12.07
N ILE A 125 -6.55 2.21 -11.61
CA ILE A 125 -5.66 1.18 -12.15
C ILE A 125 -6.19 0.77 -13.52
N LYS A 126 -5.38 0.79 -14.58
CA LYS A 126 -5.83 0.28 -15.89
C LYS A 126 -6.23 -1.19 -15.77
N GLU A 127 -7.33 -1.56 -16.43
CA GLU A 127 -7.97 -2.88 -16.33
C GLU A 127 -7.00 -4.05 -16.58
N LYS A 128 -6.03 -3.88 -17.49
CA LYS A 128 -5.02 -4.91 -17.78
C LYS A 128 -4.23 -5.32 -16.54
N TYR A 129 -3.85 -4.39 -15.66
CA TYR A 129 -3.10 -4.73 -14.45
C TYR A 129 -3.99 -5.24 -13.32
N ILE A 130 -5.27 -4.83 -13.26
CA ILE A 130 -6.22 -5.41 -12.31
C ILE A 130 -6.34 -6.91 -12.58
N LYS A 131 -6.45 -7.31 -13.86
CA LYS A 131 -6.49 -8.71 -14.27
C LYS A 131 -5.21 -9.46 -13.88
N ASP A 132 -4.04 -8.88 -14.14
CA ASP A 132 -2.75 -9.47 -13.77
C ASP A 132 -2.63 -9.69 -12.25
N VAL A 133 -2.98 -8.68 -11.45
CA VAL A 133 -2.93 -8.76 -9.98
C VAL A 133 -3.89 -9.84 -9.48
N LYS A 134 -5.12 -9.88 -9.99
CA LYS A 134 -6.09 -10.93 -9.63
C LYS A 134 -5.63 -12.32 -10.01
N ALA A 135 -4.95 -12.49 -11.14
CA ALA A 135 -4.38 -13.79 -11.53
C ALA A 135 -3.33 -14.25 -10.52
N ARG A 136 -2.36 -13.38 -10.18
CA ARG A 136 -1.32 -13.69 -9.17
C ARG A 136 -1.91 -14.03 -7.80
N LEU A 137 -2.91 -13.27 -7.35
CA LEU A 137 -3.59 -13.52 -6.07
C LEU A 137 -4.30 -14.89 -6.04
N LYS A 138 -4.88 -15.33 -7.16
CA LYS A 138 -5.51 -16.67 -7.27
C LYS A 138 -4.47 -17.79 -7.21
N GLU A 139 -3.33 -17.61 -7.86
CA GLU A 139 -2.22 -18.59 -7.85
C GLU A 139 -1.63 -18.75 -6.43
N GLN A 140 -1.48 -17.64 -5.70
CA GLN A 140 -1.03 -17.64 -4.30
C GLN A 140 -2.03 -18.38 -3.40
N ALA A 141 -3.32 -18.08 -3.50
CA ALA A 141 -4.36 -18.75 -2.71
C ALA A 141 -4.42 -20.26 -2.99
N SER A 142 -4.17 -20.68 -4.23
CA SER A 142 -4.16 -22.10 -4.63
C SER A 142 -2.92 -22.83 -4.11
N SER A 143 -1.78 -22.14 -4.05
CA SER A 143 -0.52 -22.67 -3.51
C SER A 143 -0.54 -22.80 -1.97
N ASP A 144 -1.26 -21.92 -1.29
CA ASP A 144 -1.47 -22.00 0.15
C ASP A 144 -2.48 -23.10 0.53
N ALA A 145 -3.47 -23.36 -0.33
CA ALA A 145 -4.41 -24.47 -0.15
C ALA A 145 -3.73 -25.84 -0.31
N SER A 146 -2.81 -25.99 -1.28
CA SER A 146 -2.07 -27.24 -1.48
C SER A 146 -1.06 -27.53 -0.35
N LYS A 147 -0.44 -26.51 0.24
CA LYS A 147 0.42 -26.65 1.43
C LYS A 147 -0.33 -27.03 2.71
N LYS A 148 -1.61 -26.68 2.84
CA LYS A 148 -2.45 -27.16 3.96
C LYS A 148 -2.82 -28.64 3.85
N ASN A 149 -2.84 -29.19 2.64
CA ASN A 149 -3.15 -30.61 2.40
C ASN A 149 -1.91 -31.52 2.31
N THR A 150 -0.69 -30.99 2.43
CA THR A 150 0.56 -31.78 2.45
C THR A 150 1.25 -31.82 3.82
N LYS A 151 0.51 -31.54 4.89
CA LYS A 151 0.96 -31.72 6.29
C LYS A 151 0.11 -32.70 7.09
N SER A 152 -0.39 -33.74 6.43
CA SER A 152 -1.07 -34.85 7.11
C SER A 152 -0.80 -36.16 6.40
N GLU A 153 0.46 -36.53 6.23
CA GLU A 153 0.86 -37.93 6.13
C GLU A 153 2.38 -38.01 6.24
N GLU A 154 2.82 -38.69 7.31
CA GLU A 154 4.18 -39.04 7.70
C GLU A 154 4.95 -38.10 8.66
N ALA A 155 5.28 -38.69 9.83
CA ALA A 155 6.01 -38.20 11.01
C ALA A 155 5.17 -37.31 11.95
N ILE A 156 4.85 -37.65 13.21
CA ILE A 156 5.50 -38.53 14.20
C ILE A 156 4.41 -39.09 15.13
N LYS A 157 4.42 -40.41 15.36
CA LYS A 157 3.75 -41.02 16.52
C LYS A 157 4.44 -40.51 17.78
N GLY A 158 3.76 -39.62 18.50
CA GLY A 158 4.17 -39.15 19.81
C GLY A 158 3.21 -38.05 20.23
N GLU A 159 2.21 -38.40 21.03
CA GLU A 159 1.43 -37.40 21.76
C GLU A 159 2.40 -36.65 22.68
N VAL A 160 2.86 -35.48 22.23
CA VAL A 160 3.51 -34.51 23.12
C VAL A 160 2.36 -33.73 23.74
N SER A 161 2.09 -34.03 25.01
CA SER A 161 1.12 -33.29 25.78
C SER A 161 1.67 -31.91 26.14
N LEU A 162 0.80 -30.97 26.44
CA LEU A 162 1.19 -29.64 26.95
C LEU A 162 2.08 -29.73 28.21
N LYS A 163 2.05 -30.85 28.97
CA LYS A 163 2.96 -31.07 30.10
C LYS A 163 4.41 -31.28 29.67
N ASP A 164 4.65 -31.94 28.54
CA ASP A 164 6.01 -32.26 28.07
C ASP A 164 6.77 -31.00 27.62
N VAL A 165 6.06 -29.95 27.21
CA VAL A 165 6.64 -28.63 26.87
C VAL A 165 7.02 -27.82 28.12
N PHE A 166 6.31 -28.01 29.24
CA PHE A 166 6.65 -27.34 30.49
C PHE A 166 7.82 -28.02 31.22
N ASP A 167 7.97 -29.34 31.11
CA ASP A 167 9.07 -30.06 31.75
C ASP A 167 10.44 -29.86 31.04
N LEU A 168 10.44 -29.52 29.75
CA LEU A 168 11.67 -29.17 28.99
C LEU A 168 12.26 -27.80 29.36
N ASN A 169 11.50 -26.94 30.05
CA ASN A 169 11.99 -25.65 30.56
C ASN A 169 12.37 -25.68 32.05
N ALA A 170 12.29 -26.84 32.72
CA ALA A 170 12.57 -26.94 34.16
C ALA A 170 14.04 -27.29 34.48
N VAL A 171 14.94 -27.33 33.50
CA VAL A 171 16.37 -27.63 33.74
C VAL A 171 17.24 -26.52 33.12
N GLY A 172 17.31 -25.41 33.84
CA GLY A 172 18.31 -24.36 33.65
C GLY A 172 18.45 -23.61 34.96
N SER A 173 19.46 -23.99 35.76
CA SER A 173 19.70 -23.45 37.10
C SER A 173 19.88 -21.92 37.08
N ASP A 174 18.93 -21.24 37.74
CA ASP A 174 18.76 -19.80 37.99
C ASP A 174 19.90 -19.13 38.80
N ASN A 175 21.18 -19.42 38.56
CA ASN A 175 22.27 -18.72 39.24
C ASN A 175 22.83 -17.53 38.44
N GLU A 176 22.87 -17.59 37.11
CA GLU A 176 23.40 -16.48 36.29
C GLU A 176 22.40 -15.32 36.12
N LEU A 177 21.10 -15.62 36.07
CA LEU A 177 20.05 -14.60 35.93
C LEU A 177 19.92 -13.72 37.19
N LEU A 178 20.07 -14.31 38.39
CA LEU A 178 20.09 -13.58 39.65
C LEU A 178 21.32 -12.66 39.79
N GLU A 179 22.48 -13.05 39.23
CA GLU A 179 23.67 -12.21 39.21
C GLU A 179 23.55 -11.03 38.23
N ILE A 180 22.94 -11.27 37.07
CA ILE A 180 22.66 -10.20 36.09
C ILE A 180 21.65 -9.20 36.66
N GLU A 181 20.58 -9.67 37.31
CA GLU A 181 19.57 -8.82 37.93
C GLU A 181 20.18 -7.97 39.06
N LYS A 182 21.03 -8.55 39.92
CA LYS A 182 21.77 -7.80 40.95
C LYS A 182 22.73 -6.77 40.34
N SER A 183 23.43 -7.11 39.26
CA SER A 183 24.37 -6.20 38.57
C SER A 183 23.64 -5.01 37.95
N VAL A 184 22.46 -5.23 37.35
CA VAL A 184 21.61 -4.18 36.78
C VAL A 184 21.05 -3.27 37.87
N MET A 185 20.52 -3.83 38.96
CA MET A 185 20.00 -3.05 40.08
C MET A 185 21.09 -2.22 40.77
N HIS A 186 22.31 -2.75 40.88
CA HIS A 186 23.41 -2.01 41.49
C HIS A 186 23.85 -0.80 40.64
N LYS A 187 23.89 -0.95 39.31
CA LYS A 187 24.22 0.13 38.37
C LYS A 187 23.16 1.24 38.34
N ILE A 188 21.88 0.88 38.46
CA ILE A 188 20.79 1.87 38.53
C ILE A 188 20.87 2.67 39.84
N THR A 189 21.19 2.01 40.95
CA THR A 189 21.26 2.65 42.28
C THR A 189 22.45 3.61 42.41
N PHE A 190 23.60 3.29 41.81
CA PHE A 190 24.77 4.19 41.78
C PHE A 190 24.64 5.31 40.73
N GLY A 191 23.95 5.08 39.61
CA GLY A 191 23.69 6.11 38.61
C GLY A 191 22.74 7.21 39.09
N LEU A 192 21.86 6.92 40.05
CA LEU A 192 20.90 7.88 40.62
C LEU A 192 21.44 8.67 41.83
N THR A 193 22.64 8.36 42.32
CA THR A 193 23.28 9.07 43.45
C THR A 193 24.40 10.03 43.02
N SER A 194 24.58 10.20 41.70
CA SER A 194 25.63 11.06 41.11
C SER A 194 25.08 12.31 40.38
N ILE A 195 23.87 12.78 40.74
CA ILE A 195 23.31 14.08 40.33
C ILE A 195 23.01 14.89 41.59
#